data_AF-A0AAW0FPD6-F1
#
_entry.id   AF-A0AAW0FPD6-F1
#
_cell.length_a   1.000
_cell.length_b   1.000
_cell.length_c   1.000
_cell.angle_alpha   90.00
_cell.angle_beta   90.00
_cell.angle_gamma   90.00
#
_symmetry.space_group_name_H-M   'P 1'
#
loop_
_entity.id
_entity.type
_entity.pdbx_description
1 polymer ?
#
loop_
_entity_poly.entity_id
_entity_poly.type
_entity_poly.pdbx_seq_one_letter_code
_entity_poly.pdbx_strand_id
1 'polypeptide(L)'
;MFGIGRQCNRTLSLASRIASGSRLSHTLPAINQTGLSAASQNELSELLGQPEVAGQIVNGRSFLPAYYHPRTHNVPVALIHFRSYHISLLNLFTHFASHAASALAIPISKTIPLPTQRSLWTVPRSPFVHKTSQENFERRTHKRVIKAWDADDEVVERWIKYLEAHPLAGVGFRVDRLVLDMQTKKTRSAEKVKELGEKIVERELAAAAASAQKSAETIVKSS
;
A
#
# COMPACT_ATOMS: atom_id res chain seq x y z
N MET A 1 -56.38 -22.07 -32.84
CA MET A 1 -57.15 -21.04 -32.11
C MET A 1 -56.14 -19.97 -31.67
N PHE A 2 -56.47 -18.71 -31.91
CA PHE A 2 -55.58 -17.55 -32.09
C PHE A 2 -55.00 -16.92 -30.80
N GLY A 3 -53.91 -16.15 -30.97
CA GLY A 3 -53.53 -14.96 -30.17
C GLY A 3 -52.03 -14.93 -29.88
N ILE A 4 -51.13 -14.24 -30.60
CA ILE A 4 -50.98 -12.84 -31.07
C ILE A 4 -50.84 -11.78 -29.95
N GLY A 5 -49.63 -11.20 -29.86
CA GLY A 5 -49.36 -9.79 -29.50
C GLY A 5 -48.93 -9.55 -28.04
N ARG A 6 -48.00 -8.64 -27.71
CA ARG A 6 -47.48 -7.47 -28.42
C ARG A 6 -46.07 -7.07 -27.92
N GLN A 7 -45.25 -6.58 -28.84
CA GLN A 7 -44.10 -5.71 -28.59
C GLN A 7 -44.58 -4.33 -28.09
N CYS A 8 -43.76 -3.65 -27.28
CA CYS A 8 -43.88 -2.21 -27.08
C CYS A 8 -42.49 -1.57 -26.99
N ASN A 9 -42.00 -1.07 -28.12
CA ASN A 9 -40.97 -0.04 -28.19
C ASN A 9 -41.65 1.33 -28.03
N ARG A 10 -41.15 2.16 -27.11
CA ARG A 10 -41.49 3.59 -27.07
C ARG A 10 -40.22 4.41 -26.96
N THR A 11 -39.83 4.95 -28.10
CA THR A 11 -38.96 6.11 -28.25
C THR A 11 -39.74 7.37 -27.86
N LEU A 12 -39.12 8.28 -27.10
CA LEU A 12 -39.47 9.70 -27.13
C LEU A 12 -38.19 10.53 -26.95
N SER A 13 -37.90 11.33 -27.97
CA SER A 13 -36.96 12.44 -27.94
C SER A 13 -37.61 13.66 -27.28
N LEU A 14 -36.86 14.51 -26.59
CA LEU A 14 -36.88 15.96 -26.85
C LEU A 14 -35.75 16.68 -26.12
N ALA A 15 -35.21 17.68 -26.81
CA ALA A 15 -34.11 18.55 -26.43
C ALA A 15 -34.48 19.58 -25.35
N SER A 16 -33.47 20.19 -24.71
CA SER A 16 -33.34 21.66 -24.68
C SER A 16 -32.02 22.13 -24.01
N ARG A 17 -31.40 23.11 -24.68
CA ARG A 17 -30.36 24.03 -24.18
C ARG A 17 -30.99 25.06 -23.25
N ILE A 18 -30.20 25.59 -22.30
CA ILE A 18 -30.21 26.91 -21.60
C ILE A 18 -29.24 26.72 -20.42
N ALA A 19 -28.34 27.60 -19.98
CA ALA A 19 -27.81 28.87 -20.41
C ALA A 19 -26.49 29.12 -19.64
N SER A 20 -25.75 30.13 -20.11
CA SER A 20 -24.54 30.75 -19.55
C SER A 20 -24.59 31.15 -18.07
N GLY A 21 -23.47 30.90 -17.37
CA GLY A 21 -23.12 31.54 -16.10
C GLY A 21 -21.60 31.51 -15.93
N SER A 22 -20.98 32.68 -15.84
CA SER A 22 -19.52 32.88 -15.79
C SER A 22 -19.00 33.01 -14.35
N ARG A 23 -17.73 32.58 -14.19
CA ARG A 23 -16.73 33.04 -13.22
C ARG A 23 -16.80 32.43 -11.80
N LEU A 24 -15.88 31.50 -11.53
CA LEU A 24 -14.75 31.70 -10.59
C LEU A 24 -13.62 30.74 -10.98
N SER A 25 -12.48 31.32 -11.33
CA SER A 25 -11.26 30.64 -11.76
C SER A 25 -10.47 30.14 -10.55
N HIS A 26 -10.54 28.85 -10.31
CA HIS A 26 -9.48 28.09 -9.66
C HIS A 26 -9.11 26.99 -10.65
N THR A 27 -8.11 27.26 -11.48
CA THR A 27 -7.52 26.26 -12.37
C THR A 27 -6.79 25.23 -11.52
N LEU A 28 -7.52 24.23 -11.03
CA LEU A 28 -6.93 22.92 -10.79
C LEU A 28 -6.40 22.43 -12.14
N PRO A 29 -5.13 22.02 -12.26
CA PRO A 29 -4.68 21.40 -13.49
C PRO A 29 -5.55 20.18 -13.74
N ALA A 30 -6.17 20.17 -14.91
CA ALA A 30 -6.95 19.04 -15.39
C ALA A 30 -6.12 17.77 -15.17
N ILE A 31 -6.68 16.84 -14.39
CA ILE A 31 -6.23 15.46 -14.37
C ILE A 31 -6.27 15.04 -15.84
N ASN A 32 -5.10 14.97 -16.48
CA ASN A 32 -4.97 14.36 -17.79
C ASN A 32 -5.44 12.92 -17.61
N GLN A 33 -6.71 12.68 -17.95
CA GLN A 33 -7.27 11.36 -18.16
C GLN A 33 -6.66 10.74 -19.42
N THR A 34 -5.34 10.67 -19.49
CA THR A 34 -4.63 9.80 -20.42
C THR A 34 -4.39 8.50 -19.68
N GLY A 35 -5.40 7.64 -19.69
CA GLY A 35 -5.26 6.30 -19.15
C GLY A 35 -6.56 5.60 -18.84
N LEU A 36 -7.54 5.66 -19.75
CA LEU A 36 -8.55 4.63 -20.04
C LEU A 36 -9.41 5.19 -21.18
N SER A 37 -8.83 5.27 -22.39
CA SER A 37 -9.62 5.54 -23.59
C SER A 37 -10.47 4.30 -23.88
N ALA A 38 -11.62 4.48 -24.56
CA ALA A 38 -12.50 3.40 -24.99
C ALA A 38 -11.80 2.31 -25.83
N ALA A 39 -10.59 2.57 -26.35
CA ALA A 39 -9.74 1.56 -26.99
C ALA A 39 -9.36 0.41 -26.05
N SER A 40 -9.19 0.69 -24.76
CA SER A 40 -8.82 -0.32 -23.76
C SER A 40 -9.90 -1.40 -23.58
N GLN A 41 -11.19 -1.07 -23.69
CA GLN A 41 -12.24 -2.08 -23.51
C GLN A 41 -12.37 -3.02 -24.72
N ASN A 42 -12.17 -2.52 -25.94
CA ASN A 42 -12.15 -3.35 -27.15
C ASN A 42 -10.91 -4.23 -27.20
N GLU A 43 -9.73 -3.69 -26.89
CA GLU A 43 -8.49 -4.48 -26.77
C GLU A 43 -8.61 -5.56 -25.68
N LEU A 44 -9.28 -5.28 -24.56
CA LEU A 44 -9.56 -6.26 -23.52
C LEU A 44 -10.48 -7.39 -24.01
N SER A 45 -11.53 -7.05 -24.76
CA SER A 45 -12.44 -8.06 -25.33
C SER A 45 -11.74 -8.97 -26.34
N GLU A 46 -10.82 -8.41 -27.12
CA GLU A 46 -10.06 -9.11 -28.15
C GLU A 46 -8.97 -10.02 -27.55
N LEU A 47 -8.31 -9.57 -26.47
CA LEU A 47 -7.38 -10.40 -25.71
C LEU A 47 -8.08 -11.56 -24.96
N LEU A 48 -9.27 -11.33 -24.39
CA LEU A 48 -10.03 -12.37 -23.69
C LEU A 48 -10.57 -13.46 -24.64
N GLY A 49 -10.73 -13.16 -25.93
CA GLY A 49 -11.13 -14.12 -26.97
C GLY A 49 -10.01 -15.06 -27.41
N GLN A 50 -8.76 -14.78 -27.03
CA GLN A 50 -7.62 -15.62 -27.40
C GLN A 50 -7.54 -16.86 -26.49
N PRO A 51 -7.47 -18.09 -27.04
CA PRO A 51 -7.39 -19.31 -26.24
C PRO A 51 -6.12 -19.37 -25.36
N GLU A 52 -5.04 -18.71 -25.78
CA GLU A 52 -3.79 -18.58 -25.03
C GLU A 52 -3.95 -17.78 -23.73
N VAL A 53 -4.87 -16.81 -23.72
CA VAL A 53 -5.18 -15.94 -22.59
C VAL A 53 -6.17 -16.62 -21.64
N ALA A 54 -7.19 -17.29 -22.19
CA ALA A 54 -8.19 -18.01 -21.41
C ALA A 54 -7.58 -19.11 -20.53
N GLY A 55 -6.53 -19.79 -21.01
CA GLY A 55 -5.79 -20.80 -20.24
C GLY A 55 -4.94 -20.26 -19.08
N GLN A 56 -4.69 -18.95 -19.02
CA GLN A 56 -3.92 -18.30 -17.95
C GLN A 56 -4.81 -17.74 -16.82
N ILE A 57 -6.12 -17.91 -16.94
CA ILE A 57 -7.10 -17.47 -15.95
C ILE A 57 -6.99 -18.40 -14.73
N VAL A 58 -6.32 -17.92 -13.70
CA VAL A 58 -6.42 -18.49 -12.36
C VAL A 58 -7.57 -17.77 -11.67
N ASN A 59 -8.63 -18.51 -11.32
CA ASN A 59 -9.78 -17.95 -10.62
C ASN A 59 -9.31 -17.19 -9.36
N GLY A 60 -9.70 -15.92 -9.23
CA GLY A 60 -9.28 -15.04 -8.13
C GLY A 60 -7.98 -14.26 -8.37
N ARG A 61 -7.27 -14.46 -9.49
CA ARG A 61 -6.15 -13.62 -9.93
C ARG A 61 -6.63 -12.65 -11.00
N SER A 62 -6.25 -11.37 -10.92
CA SER A 62 -6.51 -10.46 -12.03
C SER A 62 -5.68 -10.85 -13.26
N PHE A 63 -6.33 -10.92 -14.41
CA PHE A 63 -5.64 -11.19 -15.68
C PHE A 63 -4.66 -10.07 -16.03
N LEU A 64 -5.07 -8.82 -15.75
CA LEU A 64 -4.29 -7.64 -16.08
C LEU A 64 -3.13 -7.38 -15.11
N PRO A 65 -2.02 -6.80 -15.59
CA PRO A 65 -0.97 -6.29 -14.72
C PRO A 65 -1.51 -5.13 -13.86
N ALA A 66 -0.90 -4.93 -12.70
CA ALA A 66 -1.23 -3.80 -11.84
C ALA A 66 -0.90 -2.48 -12.55
N TYR A 67 -1.72 -1.45 -12.32
CA TYR A 67 -1.44 -0.09 -12.79
C TYR A 67 -0.32 0.54 -11.93
N TYR A 68 0.69 1.11 -12.57
CA TYR A 68 1.83 1.72 -11.89
C TYR A 68 1.68 3.24 -11.89
N HIS A 69 1.51 3.82 -10.70
CA HIS A 69 1.45 5.27 -10.55
C HIS A 69 2.78 5.93 -10.90
N PRO A 70 2.77 7.13 -11.51
CA PRO A 70 3.98 7.88 -11.77
C PRO A 70 4.67 8.27 -10.45
N ARG A 71 6.00 8.33 -10.48
CA ARG A 71 6.82 8.81 -9.35
C ARG A 71 6.96 10.32 -9.45
N THR A 72 6.77 11.02 -8.34
CA THR A 72 6.88 12.48 -8.31
C THR A 72 8.26 12.92 -7.82
N HIS A 73 8.73 12.37 -6.70
CA HIS A 73 9.93 12.82 -5.99
C HIS A 73 11.05 11.77 -5.95
N ASN A 74 10.79 10.53 -6.39
CA ASN A 74 11.74 9.42 -6.40
C ASN A 74 12.36 9.10 -5.02
N VAL A 75 11.61 9.32 -3.96
CA VAL A 75 12.00 9.00 -2.58
C VAL A 75 11.55 7.57 -2.24
N PRO A 76 12.46 6.66 -1.88
CA PRO A 76 12.08 5.30 -1.48
C PRO A 76 11.64 5.27 -0.02
N VAL A 77 10.47 4.69 0.25
CA VAL A 77 9.87 4.67 1.60
C VAL A 77 9.92 3.27 2.22
N ALA A 78 9.63 2.24 1.44
CA ALA A 78 9.65 0.87 1.93
C ALA A 78 10.09 -0.14 0.87
N LEU A 79 10.75 -1.21 1.32
CA LEU A 79 11.08 -2.37 0.52
C LEU A 79 10.40 -3.59 1.13
N ILE A 80 9.61 -4.32 0.33
CA ILE A 80 9.04 -5.60 0.74
C ILE A 80 9.80 -6.73 0.07
N HIS A 81 10.47 -7.54 0.88
CA HIS A 81 11.23 -8.72 0.49
C HIS A 81 10.41 -9.98 0.63
N PHE A 82 10.04 -10.59 -0.49
CA PHE A 82 9.34 -11.87 -0.51
C PHE A 82 10.32 -13.03 -0.65
N ARG A 83 10.03 -14.13 0.04
CA ARG A 83 10.81 -15.37 0.03
C ARG A 83 9.88 -16.57 -0.03
N SER A 84 10.17 -17.52 -0.92
CA SER A 84 9.44 -18.79 -0.99
C SER A 84 10.31 -19.88 -1.60
N TYR A 85 9.94 -21.14 -1.35
CA TYR A 85 10.46 -22.29 -2.08
C TYR A 85 9.70 -22.55 -3.38
N HIS A 86 8.49 -22.01 -3.55
CA HIS A 86 7.66 -22.19 -4.75
C HIS A 86 7.57 -20.90 -5.58
N ILE A 87 7.95 -20.99 -6.85
CA ILE A 87 7.92 -19.84 -7.76
C ILE A 87 6.49 -19.36 -8.05
N SER A 88 5.54 -20.28 -8.21
CA SER A 88 4.16 -19.97 -8.62
C SER A 88 3.40 -19.20 -7.55
N LEU A 89 3.48 -19.66 -6.29
CA LEU A 89 2.86 -18.97 -5.15
C LEU A 89 3.52 -17.61 -4.91
N LEU A 90 4.85 -17.55 -5.04
CA LEU A 90 5.59 -16.29 -4.95
C LEU A 90 5.14 -15.28 -6.01
N ASN A 91 4.97 -15.71 -7.26
CA ASN A 91 4.45 -14.86 -8.34
C ASN A 91 3.04 -14.36 -8.05
N LEU A 92 2.15 -15.27 -7.63
CA LEU A 92 0.76 -14.95 -7.29
C LEU A 92 0.69 -13.90 -6.18
N PHE A 93 1.46 -14.09 -5.10
CA PHE A 93 1.44 -13.16 -3.97
C PHE A 93 2.06 -11.80 -4.34
N THR A 94 3.14 -11.76 -5.12
CA THR A 94 3.70 -10.49 -5.59
C THR A 94 2.74 -9.74 -6.51
N HIS A 95 1.98 -10.45 -7.35
CA HIS A 95 0.96 -9.86 -8.21
C HIS A 95 -0.18 -9.28 -7.37
N PHE A 96 -0.71 -10.02 -6.40
CA PHE A 96 -1.68 -9.53 -5.43
C PHE A 96 -1.19 -8.28 -4.69
N ALA A 97 0.05 -8.29 -4.20
CA ALA A 97 0.63 -7.16 -3.48
C ALA A 97 0.76 -5.91 -4.36
N SER A 98 1.12 -6.07 -5.64
CA SER A 98 1.16 -4.97 -6.61
C SER A 98 -0.22 -4.36 -6.86
N HIS A 99 -1.26 -5.18 -6.97
CA HIS A 99 -2.65 -4.70 -7.15
C HIS A 99 -3.15 -3.96 -5.92
N ALA A 100 -2.88 -4.47 -4.72
CA ALA A 100 -3.22 -3.80 -3.47
C ALA A 100 -2.55 -2.41 -3.36
N ALA A 101 -1.27 -2.31 -3.72
CA ALA A 101 -0.55 -1.04 -3.72
C ALA A 101 -1.11 -0.05 -4.76
N SER A 102 -1.46 -0.55 -5.94
CA SER A 102 -2.08 0.25 -7.01
C SER A 102 -3.41 0.85 -6.57
N ALA A 103 -4.26 0.07 -5.87
CA ALA A 103 -5.52 0.53 -5.31
C ALA A 103 -5.34 1.62 -4.24
N LEU A 104 -4.24 1.59 -3.50
CA LEU A 104 -3.87 2.59 -2.48
C LEU A 104 -3.13 3.81 -3.05
N ALA A 105 -3.02 3.93 -4.37
CA ALA A 105 -2.28 5.00 -5.04
C ALA A 105 -0.77 5.07 -4.70
N ILE A 106 -0.17 3.96 -4.23
CA ILE A 106 1.27 3.91 -3.93
C ILE A 106 2.04 3.71 -5.23
N PRO A 107 2.99 4.59 -5.60
CA PRO A 107 3.85 4.36 -6.75
C PRO A 107 4.89 3.28 -6.41
N ILE A 108 4.68 2.08 -6.95
CA ILE A 108 5.57 0.93 -6.75
C ILE A 108 6.49 0.69 -7.94
N SER A 109 7.61 0.03 -7.69
CA SER A 109 8.38 -0.62 -8.76
C SER A 109 7.68 -1.90 -9.22
N LYS A 110 8.00 -2.33 -10.45
CA LYS A 110 7.74 -3.72 -10.85
C LYS A 110 8.44 -4.67 -9.88
N THR A 111 7.93 -5.90 -9.77
CA THR A 111 8.54 -6.95 -8.95
C THR A 111 9.92 -7.33 -9.50
N ILE A 112 10.98 -7.10 -8.73
CA ILE A 112 12.35 -7.38 -9.14
C ILE A 112 12.76 -8.76 -8.60
N PRO A 113 13.17 -9.71 -9.45
CA PRO A 113 13.72 -10.99 -8.99
C PRO A 113 15.15 -10.79 -8.45
N LEU A 114 15.40 -11.28 -7.24
CA LEU A 114 16.75 -11.36 -6.69
C LEU A 114 17.37 -12.73 -6.99
N PRO A 115 18.71 -12.84 -6.99
CA PRO A 115 19.38 -14.12 -7.16
C PRO A 115 18.89 -15.15 -6.13
N THR A 116 18.59 -16.35 -6.63
CA THR A 116 18.09 -17.46 -5.81
C THR A 116 19.21 -18.02 -4.96
N GLN A 117 18.93 -18.29 -3.68
CA GLN A 117 19.88 -18.96 -2.81
C GLN A 117 19.69 -20.47 -2.91
N ARG A 118 20.76 -21.19 -3.26
CA ARG A 118 20.79 -22.66 -3.35
C ARG A 118 21.54 -23.23 -2.14
N SER A 119 20.87 -24.07 -1.36
CA SER A 119 21.51 -24.88 -0.32
C SER A 119 21.56 -26.33 -0.79
N LEU A 120 22.74 -26.92 -0.83
CA LEU A 120 22.99 -28.30 -1.26
C LEU A 120 23.39 -29.15 -0.06
N TRP A 121 22.85 -30.36 0.05
CA TRP A 121 23.30 -31.34 1.03
C TRP A 121 23.27 -32.73 0.42
N THR A 122 24.22 -33.57 0.84
CA THR A 122 24.32 -34.96 0.38
C THR A 122 24.04 -35.89 1.55
N VAL A 123 23.19 -36.89 1.32
CA VAL A 123 22.78 -37.85 2.37
C VAL A 123 23.00 -39.25 1.82
N PRO A 124 23.53 -40.20 2.61
CA PRO A 124 23.53 -41.60 2.21
C PRO A 124 22.10 -42.11 1.97
N ARG A 125 21.90 -42.90 0.92
CA ARG A 125 20.57 -43.45 0.59
C ARG A 125 20.11 -44.51 1.59
N SER A 126 21.05 -45.30 2.11
CA SER A 126 20.80 -46.34 3.11
C SER A 126 20.94 -45.78 4.52
N PRO A 127 20.13 -46.23 5.50
CA PRO A 127 20.34 -45.88 6.91
C PRO A 127 21.66 -46.42 7.48
N PHE A 128 22.26 -47.47 6.90
CA PHE A 128 23.50 -48.08 7.42
C PHE A 128 24.44 -48.59 6.31
N VAL A 129 25.75 -48.58 6.60
CA VAL A 129 26.92 -49.13 5.85
C VAL A 129 27.18 -48.61 4.43
N HIS A 130 26.16 -48.35 3.61
CA HIS A 130 26.33 -48.06 2.18
C HIS A 130 26.69 -46.59 1.86
N LYS A 131 27.88 -46.12 2.26
CA LYS A 131 28.36 -44.73 2.05
C LYS A 131 28.60 -44.35 0.58
N THR A 132 28.94 -45.31 -0.29
CA THR A 132 29.17 -45.06 -1.73
C THR A 132 27.89 -44.64 -2.45
N SER A 133 26.72 -45.02 -1.92
CA SER A 133 25.41 -44.66 -2.46
C SER A 133 24.89 -43.41 -1.74
N GLN A 134 25.10 -42.23 -2.34
CA GLN A 134 24.65 -40.94 -1.83
C GLN A 134 23.60 -40.32 -2.75
N GLU A 135 22.74 -39.49 -2.17
CA GLU A 135 21.75 -38.69 -2.86
C GLU A 135 21.99 -37.20 -2.60
N ASN A 136 21.88 -36.40 -3.66
CA ASN A 136 22.05 -34.96 -3.60
C ASN A 136 20.68 -34.32 -3.46
N PHE A 137 20.47 -33.58 -2.40
CA PHE A 137 19.27 -32.79 -2.18
C PHE A 137 19.60 -31.31 -2.28
N GLU A 138 18.60 -30.53 -2.71
CA GLU A 138 18.72 -29.08 -2.75
C GLU A 138 17.47 -28.36 -2.25
N ARG A 139 17.70 -27.20 -1.63
CA ARG A 139 16.65 -26.21 -1.35
C ARG A 139 16.98 -24.93 -2.09
N ARG A 140 16.07 -24.50 -2.97
CA ARG A 140 16.15 -23.21 -3.65
C ARG A 140 15.23 -22.23 -2.97
N THR A 141 15.78 -21.13 -2.45
CA THR A 141 14.99 -20.02 -1.91
C THR A 141 14.91 -18.93 -2.98
N HIS A 142 13.72 -18.74 -3.51
CA HIS A 142 13.40 -17.68 -4.47
C HIS A 142 13.11 -16.39 -3.73
N LYS A 143 13.74 -15.29 -4.15
CA LYS A 143 13.66 -13.99 -3.50
C LYS A 143 13.16 -12.95 -4.49
N ARG A 144 12.25 -12.08 -4.06
CA ARG A 144 11.74 -10.96 -4.87
C ARG A 144 11.62 -9.70 -4.01
N VAL A 145 11.72 -8.54 -4.63
CA VAL A 145 11.49 -7.26 -3.95
C VAL A 145 10.49 -6.41 -4.70
N ILE A 146 9.61 -5.74 -3.94
CA ILE A 146 8.81 -4.62 -4.40
C ILE A 146 9.27 -3.38 -3.64
N LYS A 147 9.57 -2.30 -4.38
CA LYS A 147 9.97 -1.01 -3.80
C LYS A 147 8.78 -0.05 -3.87
N ALA A 148 8.41 0.55 -2.75
CA ALA A 148 7.43 1.63 -2.67
C ALA A 148 8.16 2.98 -2.66
N TRP A 149 7.65 3.91 -3.46
CA TRP A 149 8.17 5.27 -3.62
C TRP A 149 7.12 6.28 -3.16
N ASP A 150 7.53 7.49 -2.83
CA ASP A 150 6.70 8.71 -2.73
C ASP A 150 5.32 8.55 -2.06
N ALA A 151 5.21 7.73 -1.02
CA ALA A 151 3.95 7.43 -0.33
C ALA A 151 4.02 7.78 1.15
N ASP A 152 2.90 8.19 1.72
CA ASP A 152 2.80 8.48 3.15
C ASP A 152 2.97 7.23 4.00
N ASP A 153 3.63 7.38 5.15
CA ASP A 153 3.94 6.30 6.09
C ASP A 153 2.68 5.56 6.58
N GLU A 154 1.58 6.27 6.80
CA GLU A 154 0.30 5.68 7.21
C GLU A 154 -0.31 4.80 6.10
N VAL A 155 -0.18 5.22 4.84
CA VAL A 155 -0.71 4.48 3.68
C VAL A 155 0.11 3.21 3.47
N VAL A 156 1.44 3.31 3.61
CA VAL A 156 2.34 2.14 3.57
C VAL A 156 2.03 1.17 4.70
N GLU A 157 1.73 1.65 5.91
CA GLU A 157 1.34 0.79 7.04
C GLU A 157 0.01 0.07 6.77
N ARG A 158 -0.99 0.76 6.21
CA ARG A 158 -2.26 0.12 5.80
C ARG A 158 -2.04 -0.97 4.75
N TRP A 159 -1.16 -0.71 3.79
CA TRP A 159 -0.79 -1.71 2.79
C TRP A 159 -0.16 -2.95 3.42
N ILE A 160 0.78 -2.78 4.36
CA ILE A 160 1.43 -3.89 5.07
C ILE A 160 0.39 -4.67 5.88
N LYS A 161 -0.46 -4.00 6.66
CA LYS A 161 -1.54 -4.65 7.43
C LYS A 161 -2.48 -5.45 6.54
N TYR A 162 -2.77 -4.95 5.34
CA TYR A 162 -3.59 -5.67 4.37
C TYR A 162 -2.92 -6.96 3.86
N LEU A 163 -1.61 -6.93 3.65
CA LEU A 163 -0.82 -8.12 3.27
C LEU A 163 -0.71 -9.14 4.43
N GLU A 164 -0.59 -8.66 5.67
CA GLU A 164 -0.58 -9.50 6.86
C GLU A 164 -1.94 -10.16 7.13
N ALA A 165 -3.04 -9.49 6.79
CA ALA A 165 -4.39 -10.04 6.90
C ALA A 165 -4.68 -11.12 5.84
N HIS A 166 -4.00 -11.07 4.69
CA HIS A 166 -4.21 -12.01 3.57
C HIS A 166 -2.91 -12.73 3.16
N PRO A 167 -2.28 -13.52 4.06
CA PRO A 167 -1.05 -14.21 3.74
C PRO A 167 -1.32 -15.38 2.79
N LEU A 168 -0.41 -15.63 1.85
CA LEU A 168 -0.43 -16.82 1.02
C LEU A 168 0.49 -17.90 1.60
N ALA A 169 -0.01 -19.14 1.69
CA ALA A 169 0.75 -20.26 2.22
C ALA A 169 2.09 -20.45 1.48
N GLY A 170 3.15 -20.75 2.23
CA GLY A 170 4.49 -20.99 1.66
C GLY A 170 5.21 -19.74 1.14
N VAL A 171 4.67 -18.53 1.32
CA VAL A 171 5.34 -17.27 1.01
C VAL A 171 5.55 -16.48 2.31
N GLY A 172 6.80 -16.22 2.64
CA GLY A 172 7.16 -15.29 3.72
C GLY A 172 7.54 -13.94 3.13
N PHE A 173 7.24 -12.85 3.83
CA PHE A 173 7.73 -11.53 3.47
C PHE A 173 8.31 -10.78 4.67
N ARG A 174 9.25 -9.90 4.39
CA ARG A 174 9.87 -8.98 5.35
C ARG A 174 9.74 -7.57 4.80
N VAL A 175 9.44 -6.61 5.67
CA VAL A 175 9.39 -5.19 5.30
C VAL A 175 10.60 -4.48 5.88
N ASP A 176 11.30 -3.72 5.03
CA ASP A 176 12.36 -2.80 5.41
C ASP A 176 11.85 -1.37 5.20
N ARG A 177 11.63 -0.63 6.30
CA ARG A 177 11.21 0.78 6.25
C ARG A 177 12.45 1.66 6.10
N LEU A 178 12.46 2.49 5.07
CA LEU A 178 13.48 3.49 4.78
C LEU A 178 12.97 4.82 5.32
N VAL A 179 13.15 5.05 6.63
CA VAL A 179 12.88 6.37 7.19
C VAL A 179 14.00 7.28 6.69
N LEU A 180 13.64 8.26 5.86
CA LEU A 180 14.54 9.37 5.61
C LEU A 180 14.53 10.24 6.86
N ASP A 181 15.60 10.13 7.65
CA ASP A 181 15.87 11.04 8.76
C ASP A 181 16.21 12.42 8.19
N MET A 182 15.21 13.12 7.64
CA MET A 182 15.22 14.56 7.74
C MET A 182 15.21 14.83 9.23
N GLN A 183 16.31 15.39 9.76
CA GLN A 183 16.41 15.83 11.14
C GLN A 183 15.38 16.95 11.43
N THR A 184 14.10 16.59 11.41
CA THR A 184 13.06 17.34 12.06
C THR A 184 13.30 17.05 13.53
N LYS A 185 13.87 18.05 14.23
CA LYS A 185 13.86 18.08 15.69
C LYS A 185 12.47 17.63 16.11
N LYS A 186 12.36 16.44 16.70
CA LYS A 186 11.10 15.86 17.18
C LYS A 186 10.41 16.96 17.98
N THR A 187 9.48 17.68 17.35
CA THR A 187 8.63 18.64 18.04
C THR A 187 7.95 17.78 19.07
N ARG A 188 8.28 18.07 20.34
CA ARG A 188 7.91 17.30 21.52
C ARG A 188 6.50 16.75 21.30
N SER A 189 6.33 15.43 21.43
CA SER A 189 5.03 14.77 21.22
C SER A 189 3.95 15.59 21.92
N ALA A 190 2.80 15.81 21.26
CA ALA A 190 1.77 16.75 21.72
C ALA A 190 1.40 16.54 23.20
N GLU A 191 1.44 15.29 23.67
CA GLU A 191 1.27 14.89 25.07
C GLU A 191 2.32 15.50 26.01
N LYS A 192 3.61 15.46 25.66
CA LYS A 192 4.69 16.08 26.45
C LYS A 192 4.59 17.60 26.47
N VAL A 193 4.05 18.23 25.43
CA VAL A 193 3.80 19.68 25.40
C VAL A 193 2.64 20.04 26.33
N LYS A 194 1.57 19.24 26.34
CA LYS A 194 0.43 19.40 27.25
C LYS A 194 0.85 19.22 28.71
N GLU A 195 1.58 18.15 29.03
CA GLU A 195 2.09 17.88 30.39
C GLU A 195 3.05 18.97 30.89
N LEU A 196 3.89 19.53 30.01
CA LEU A 196 4.74 20.67 30.38
C LEU A 196 3.92 21.95 30.57
N GLY A 197 2.88 22.16 29.77
CA GLY A 197 1.95 23.28 29.92
C GLY A 197 1.25 23.26 31.27
N GLU A 198 0.71 22.11 31.68
CA GLU A 198 0.05 21.92 32.98
C GLU A 198 0.99 22.25 34.15
N LYS A 199 2.24 21.75 34.09
CA LYS A 199 3.27 22.02 35.13
C LYS A 199 3.70 23.48 35.21
N ILE A 200 3.64 24.23 34.12
CA ILE A 200 3.94 25.66 34.12
C ILE A 200 2.79 26.43 34.79
N VAL A 201 1.54 26.12 34.43
CA VAL A 201 0.36 26.75 35.05
C VAL A 201 0.31 26.49 36.55
N GLU A 202 0.58 25.26 37.00
CA GLU A 202 0.67 24.92 38.42
C GLU A 202 1.74 25.75 39.16
N ARG A 203 2.92 25.93 38.54
CA ARG A 203 3.99 26.75 39.11
C ARG A 203 3.62 28.23 39.22
N GLU A 204 2.96 28.78 38.21
CA GLU A 204 2.50 30.17 38.20
C GLU A 204 1.41 30.41 39.25
N LEU A 205 0.43 29.49 39.38
CA LEU A 205 -0.59 29.57 40.41
C LEU A 205 0.00 29.47 41.83
N ALA A 206 0.97 28.57 42.03
CA ALA A 206 1.68 28.46 43.31
C ALA A 206 2.51 29.72 43.63
N ALA A 207 3.17 30.31 42.64
CA ALA A 207 3.93 31.54 42.80
C ALA A 207 3.01 32.75 43.10
N ALA A 208 1.83 32.83 42.45
CA ALA A 208 0.81 33.84 42.71
C ALA A 208 0.19 33.68 44.12
N ALA A 209 -0.06 32.46 44.57
CA ALA A 209 -0.52 32.20 45.94
C ALA A 209 0.54 32.60 46.98
N ALA A 210 1.82 32.30 46.73
CA ALA A 210 2.92 32.68 47.61
C ALA A 210 3.14 34.20 47.67
N SER A 211 2.93 34.93 46.57
CA SER A 211 3.02 36.40 46.57
C SER A 211 1.83 37.03 47.30
N ALA A 212 0.63 36.46 47.19
CA ALA A 212 -0.56 36.89 47.93
C ALA A 212 -0.43 36.65 49.45
N GLN A 213 0.21 35.57 49.87
CA GLN A 213 0.51 35.31 51.29
C GLN A 213 1.52 36.31 51.85
N LYS A 214 2.58 36.63 51.09
CA LYS A 214 3.57 37.64 51.48
C LYS A 214 2.98 39.04 51.60
N SER A 215 2.07 39.43 50.70
CA SER A 215 1.40 40.74 50.80
C SER A 215 0.46 40.79 51.99
N ALA A 216 -0.30 39.72 52.28
CA ALA A 216 -1.14 39.63 53.47
C ALA A 216 -0.32 39.69 54.78
N GLU A 217 0.82 39.00 54.85
CA GLU A 217 1.70 39.03 56.03
C GLU A 217 2.38 40.39 56.23
N THR A 218 2.67 41.09 55.13
CA THR A 218 3.21 42.47 55.18
C THR A 218 2.17 43.45 55.72
N ILE A 219 0.90 43.31 55.34
CA ILE A 219 -0.22 44.13 55.83
C ILE A 219 -0.49 43.91 57.33
N VAL A 220 -0.37 42.66 57.80
CA VAL A 220 -0.56 42.33 59.23
C VAL A 220 0.60 42.83 60.10
N LYS A 221 1.83 42.91 59.58
CA LYS A 221 3.00 43.45 60.31
C LYS A 221 3.07 44.98 60.33
N SER A 222 2.30 45.67 59.47
CA SER A 222 2.25 47.14 59.41
C SER A 222 1.06 47.76 60.16
N SER A 223 0.25 46.95 60.84
CA SER A 223 -0.86 47.38 61.73
C SER A 223 -0.46 47.14 63.18
#